data_AF-A0A3M7L807-F1
#
_entry.id   AF-A0A3M7L807-F1
#
_cell.length_a   1.000
_cell.length_b   1.000
_cell.length_c   1.000
_cell.angle_alpha   90.00
_cell.angle_beta   90.00
_cell.angle_gamma   90.00
#
_symmetry.space_group_name_H-M   'P 1'
#
loop_
_entity.id
_entity.type
_entity.pdbx_description
1 polymer ?
#
loop_
_entity_poly.entity_id
_entity_poly.type
_entity_poly.pdbx_seq_one_letter_code
_entity_poly.pdbx_strand_id
1 'polypeptide(L)'
;MKIYLTAIIKTKEEYRNEVLIILQNMVKETRKEEACESYVLHQGIEDKNQFIFYEIWKNEKGLAIHNQQPYIQSFRTIVDKKLQEKPQIYLTHII
;
A
#
# COMPACT_ATOMS: atom_id res chain seq x y z
N MET A 1 20.71 -0.19 0.44
CA MET A 1 20.18 -0.85 -0.77
C MET A 1 18.75 -0.39 -0.97
N LYS A 2 18.30 -0.15 -2.22
CA LYS A 2 16.90 0.17 -2.51
C LYS A 2 16.01 -1.04 -2.25
N ILE A 3 14.73 -0.79 -2.02
CA ILE A 3 13.72 -1.84 -1.85
C ILE A 3 12.62 -1.62 -2.86
N TYR A 4 12.23 -2.69 -3.53
CA TYR A 4 11.10 -2.74 -4.45
C TYR A 4 9.99 -3.54 -3.78
N LEU A 5 8.88 -2.89 -3.44
CA LEU A 5 7.79 -3.50 -2.70
C LEU A 5 6.55 -3.56 -3.60
N THR A 6 5.92 -4.74 -3.67
CA THR A 6 4.56 -4.89 -4.21
C THR A 6 3.61 -5.32 -3.10
N ALA A 7 2.54 -4.56 -2.88
CA ALA A 7 1.49 -4.90 -1.93
C ALA A 7 0.18 -5.16 -2.67
N ILE A 8 -0.39 -6.35 -2.47
CA ILE A 8 -1.68 -6.74 -3.06
C ILE A 8 -2.74 -6.70 -1.95
N ILE A 9 -3.80 -5.93 -2.20
CA ILE A 9 -4.89 -5.67 -1.25
C ILE A 9 -6.19 -6.08 -1.91
N LYS A 10 -6.96 -6.97 -1.28
CA LYS A 10 -8.27 -7.40 -1.77
C LYS A 10 -9.36 -6.95 -0.80
N THR A 11 -10.20 -6.00 -1.21
CA THR A 11 -11.28 -5.46 -0.38
C THR A 11 -12.56 -6.29 -0.51
N LYS A 12 -13.39 -6.35 0.55
CA LYS A 12 -14.77 -6.84 0.38
C LYS A 12 -15.56 -5.79 -0.42
N GLU A 13 -16.45 -6.25 -1.29
CA GLU A 13 -17.11 -5.38 -2.27
C GLU A 13 -17.86 -4.20 -1.63
N GLU A 14 -18.53 -4.44 -0.51
CA GLU A 14 -19.31 -3.44 0.21
C GLU A 14 -18.45 -2.30 0.80
N TYR A 15 -17.14 -2.51 0.97
CA TYR A 15 -16.20 -1.51 1.47
C TYR A 15 -15.30 -0.90 0.38
N ARG A 16 -15.45 -1.30 -0.88
CA ARG A 16 -14.51 -0.94 -1.96
C ARG A 16 -14.24 0.55 -2.07
N ASN A 17 -15.29 1.37 -2.08
CA ASN A 17 -15.14 2.83 -2.21
C ASN A 17 -14.48 3.44 -0.97
N GLU A 18 -14.81 2.94 0.21
CA GLU A 18 -14.21 3.42 1.47
C GLU A 18 -12.72 3.07 1.53
N VAL A 19 -12.36 1.83 1.17
CA VAL A 19 -10.97 1.40 1.09
C VAL A 19 -10.22 2.21 0.03
N LEU A 20 -10.79 2.42 -1.16
CA LEU A 20 -10.15 3.24 -2.20
C LEU A 20 -9.78 4.64 -1.70
N ILE A 21 -10.67 5.31 -0.96
CA ILE A 21 -10.39 6.65 -0.38
C ILE A 21 -9.20 6.58 0.59
N ILE A 22 -9.14 5.55 1.43
CA ILE A 22 -8.02 5.33 2.36
C ILE A 22 -6.71 5.12 1.58
N LEU A 23 -6.72 4.27 0.56
CA LEU A 23 -5.54 3.98 -0.27
C LEU A 23 -5.07 5.22 -1.05
N GLN A 24 -5.99 6.03 -1.58
CA GLN A 24 -5.65 7.29 -2.26
C GLN A 24 -5.04 8.31 -1.29
N ASN A 25 -5.50 8.35 -0.03
CA ASN A 25 -4.86 9.17 0.99
C ASN A 25 -3.44 8.68 1.31
N MET A 26 -3.22 7.36 1.40
CA MET A 26 -1.87 6.81 1.53
C MET A 26 -0.96 7.26 0.39
N VAL A 27 -1.43 7.22 -0.87
CA VAL A 27 -0.67 7.74 -2.02
C VAL A 27 -0.27 9.20 -1.83
N LYS A 28 -1.22 10.05 -1.45
CA LYS A 28 -0.99 11.49 -1.26
C LYS A 28 0.05 11.76 -0.19
N GLU A 29 -0.02 11.06 0.93
CA GLU A 29 0.87 11.30 2.07
C GLU A 29 2.24 10.64 1.89
N THR A 30 2.30 9.42 1.37
CA THR A 30 3.56 8.69 1.18
C THR A 30 4.47 9.34 0.15
N ARG A 31 3.92 9.95 -0.91
CA ARG A 31 4.72 10.68 -1.90
C ARG A 31 5.44 11.92 -1.33
N LYS A 32 5.07 12.37 -0.13
CA LYS A 32 5.77 13.45 0.58
C LYS A 32 6.94 12.95 1.41
N GLU A 33 7.05 11.64 1.64
CA GLU A 33 8.12 11.07 2.44
C GLU A 33 9.45 11.14 1.69
N GLU A 34 10.50 11.62 2.36
CA GLU A 34 11.82 11.78 1.77
C GLU A 34 12.39 10.46 1.21
N ALA A 35 12.05 9.33 1.84
CA ALA A 35 12.55 8.01 1.44
C ALA A 35 11.73 7.35 0.32
N CYS A 36 10.57 7.89 -0.03
CA CYS A 36 9.74 7.37 -1.10
C CYS A 36 10.29 7.82 -2.46
N GLU A 37 10.68 6.86 -3.31
CA GLU A 37 11.05 7.13 -4.71
C GLU A 37 9.89 6.88 -5.67
N SER A 38 9.03 5.90 -5.36
CA SER A 38 7.82 5.62 -6.11
C SER A 38 6.75 5.05 -5.17
N TYR A 39 5.50 5.42 -5.41
CA TYR A 39 4.33 4.89 -4.73
C TYR A 39 3.12 5.02 -5.65
N VAL A 40 2.77 3.93 -6.33
CA VAL A 40 1.75 3.90 -7.39
C VAL A 40 0.66 2.92 -7.02
N LEU A 41 -0.56 3.41 -6.93
CA LEU A 41 -1.77 2.62 -6.70
C LEU A 41 -2.39 2.23 -8.04
N HIS A 42 -2.61 0.94 -8.22
CA HIS A 42 -3.35 0.38 -9.35
C HIS A 42 -4.63 -0.28 -8.85
N GLN A 43 -5.62 -0.38 -9.74
CA GLN A 43 -6.81 -1.19 -9.55
C GLN A 43 -6.82 -2.32 -10.57
N GLY A 44 -7.24 -3.51 -10.15
CA GLY A 44 -7.39 -4.66 -11.03
C GLY A 44 -8.38 -4.40 -12.16
N ILE A 45 -8.02 -4.84 -13.36
CA ILE A 45 -8.91 -4.78 -14.53
C ILE A 45 -9.97 -5.89 -14.43
N GLU A 46 -9.55 -7.10 -14.03
CA GLU A 46 -10.41 -8.28 -13.92
C GLU A 46 -11.17 -8.31 -12.58
N ASP A 47 -10.53 -7.86 -11.49
CA ASP A 47 -11.15 -7.74 -10.17
C ASP A 47 -11.02 -6.29 -9.67
N LYS A 48 -12.14 -5.56 -9.69
CA LYS A 48 -12.22 -4.17 -9.19
C LYS A 48 -12.01 -4.06 -7.69
N ASN A 49 -12.10 -5.17 -6.95
CA ASN A 49 -11.83 -5.21 -5.52
C ASN A 49 -10.34 -5.45 -5.20
N GLN A 50 -9.51 -5.68 -6.22
CA GLN A 50 -8.07 -5.81 -6.06
C GLN A 50 -7.40 -4.45 -6.29
N PHE A 51 -6.59 -4.03 -5.33
CA PHE A 51 -5.71 -2.88 -5.41
C PHE A 51 -4.26 -3.34 -5.26
N ILE A 52 -3.36 -2.72 -6.01
CA ILE A 52 -1.94 -3.09 -6.00
C ILE A 52 -1.10 -1.83 -5.84
N PHE A 53 -0.28 -1.79 -4.79
CA PHE A 53 0.81 -0.82 -4.71
C PHE A 53 2.07 -1.37 -5.34
N TYR A 54 2.72 -0.52 -6.13
CA TYR A 54 4.11 -0.68 -6.50
C TYR A 54 4.91 0.47 -5.87
N GLU A 55 5.90 0.12 -5.06
CA GLU A 55 6.64 1.06 -4.25
C GLU A 55 8.14 0.88 -4.44
N ILE A 56 8.87 1.99 -4.43
CA ILE A 56 10.33 2.01 -4.43
C ILE A 56 10.80 2.88 -3.28
N TRP A 57 11.67 2.32 -2.44
CA TRP A 57 12.19 2.99 -1.25
C TRP A 57 13.71 3.13 -1.33
N LYS A 58 14.22 4.29 -0.89
CA LYS A 58 15.68 4.56 -0.83
C LYS A 58 16.44 3.52 -0.02
N ASN A 59 15.85 3.04 1.08
CA ASN A 59 16.44 2.06 2.01
C ASN A 59 15.42 1.50 3.03
N GLU A 60 15.84 0.48 3.77
CA GLU A 60 15.05 -0.19 4.84
C GLU A 60 14.63 0.76 5.95
N LYS A 61 15.49 1.71 6.34
CA LYS A 61 15.15 2.69 7.38
C LYS A 61 13.97 3.57 6.95
N GLY A 62 13.95 3.99 5.68
CA GLY A 62 12.85 4.73 5.08
C GLY A 62 11.53 3.95 5.11
N LEU A 63 11.56 2.69 4.65
CA LEU A 63 10.39 1.81 4.70
C LEU A 63 9.92 1.53 6.14
N ALA A 64 10.83 1.43 7.11
CA ALA A 64 10.47 1.27 8.51
C ALA A 64 9.75 2.50 9.08
N ILE A 65 10.19 3.72 8.70
CA ILE A 65 9.53 4.97 9.07
C ILE A 65 8.15 5.07 8.42
N HIS A 66 8.03 4.74 7.12
CA HIS A 66 6.76 4.66 6.41
C HIS A 66 5.75 3.78 7.16
N ASN A 67 6.18 2.59 7.56
CA ASN A 67 5.36 1.64 8.31
C ASN A 67 4.88 2.11 9.69
N GLN A 68 5.40 3.24 10.18
CA GLN A 68 4.98 3.86 11.44
C GLN A 68 4.03 5.06 11.23
N GLN A 69 3.87 5.53 9.99
CA GLN A 69 3.09 6.74 9.70
C GLN A 69 1.61 6.59 10.09
N PRO A 70 0.94 7.67 10.53
CA PRO A 70 -0.44 7.61 11.01
C PRO A 70 -1.42 7.03 9.99
N TYR A 71 -1.29 7.39 8.71
CA TYR A 71 -2.17 6.87 7.66
C TYR A 71 -1.95 5.38 7.37
N ILE A 72 -0.76 4.83 7.62
CA ILE A 72 -0.50 3.39 7.56
C ILE A 72 -1.12 2.69 8.76
N GLN A 73 -1.04 3.26 9.97
CA GLN A 73 -1.74 2.70 11.13
C GLN A 73 -3.26 2.72 10.92
N SER A 74 -3.82 3.80 10.37
CA SER A 74 -5.24 3.88 10.03
C SER A 74 -5.66 2.83 9.00
N PHE A 75 -4.82 2.51 8.02
CA PHE A 75 -5.07 1.40 7.12
C PHE A 75 -5.05 0.05 7.86
N ARG A 76 -4.10 -0.18 8.77
CA ARG A 76 -4.03 -1.43 9.54
C ARG A 76 -5.28 -1.71 10.37
N THR A 77 -5.94 -0.70 10.92
CA THR A 77 -7.16 -0.91 11.73
C THR A 77 -8.36 -1.41 10.93
N ILE A 78 -8.35 -1.26 9.60
CA ILE A 78 -9.45 -1.73 8.75
C ILE A 78 -9.23 -3.13 8.16
N VAL A 79 -8.00 -3.67 8.25
CA VAL A 79 -7.58 -4.89 7.53
C VAL A 79 -8.53 -6.06 7.82
N ASP A 80 -8.71 -6.41 9.09
CA ASP A 80 -9.50 -7.59 9.47
C ASP A 80 -11.00 -7.43 9.17
N LYS A 81 -11.49 -6.19 9.11
CA LYS A 81 -12.92 -5.92 8.90
C LYS A 81 -13.29 -5.79 7.42
N LYS A 82 -12.50 -5.05 6.66
CA LYS A 82 -12.88 -4.54 5.32
C LYS A 82 -12.17 -5.25 4.17
N LEU A 83 -11.13 -6.04 4.45
CA LEU A 83 -10.44 -6.84 3.43
C LEU A 83 -10.93 -8.28 3.44
N GLN A 84 -10.84 -8.93 2.28
CA GLN A 84 -11.15 -10.35 2.13
C GLN A 84 -10.07 -11.22 2.78
N GLU A 85 -8.83 -10.73 2.76
CA GLU A 85 -7.65 -11.40 3.27
C GLU A 85 -6.61 -10.36 3.72
N LYS A 86 -5.58 -10.82 4.44
CA LYS A 86 -4.46 -9.96 4.81
C LYS A 86 -3.71 -9.52 3.53
N PRO A 87 -3.22 -8.27 3.45
CA PRO A 87 -2.42 -7.83 2.32
C PRO A 87 -1.22 -8.74 2.08
N GLN A 88 -0.97 -9.10 0.82
CA GLN A 88 0.22 -9.86 0.42
C GLN A 88 1.34 -8.88 0.11
N ILE A 89 2.52 -9.07 0.70
CA ILE A 89 3.65 -8.15 0.60
C ILE A 89 4.85 -8.89 0.00
N TYR A 90 5.41 -8.32 -1.07
CA TYR A 90 6.59 -8.85 -1.75
C TYR A 90 7.70 -7.82 -1.72
N LEU A 91 8.83 -8.16 -1.11
CA LEU A 91 10.06 -7.37 -1.13
C LEU A 91 11.02 -7.97 -2.16
N THR A 92 11.52 -7.15 -3.08
CA THR A 92 12.27 -7.59 -4.25
C THR A 92 13.47 -6.67 -4.53
N HIS A 93 14.37 -7.13 -5.40
CA HIS A 93 15.48 -6.38 -5.97
C HIS A 93 15.47 -6.53 -7.50
N ILE A 94 16.14 -5.60 -8.19
CA ILE A 94 16.36 -5.71 -9.64
C ILE A 94 17.54 -6.66 -9.88
N ILE A 95 17.40 -7.56 -10.86
CA ILE A 95 18.45 -8.45 -11.36
C ILE A 95 19.25 -7.75 -12.45
#